data_AF-A0A850SVF6-F1
#
_entry.id   AF-A0A850SVF6-F1
#
_cell.length_a   1.000
_cell.length_b   1.000
_cell.length_c   1.000
_cell.angle_alpha   90.00
_cell.angle_beta   90.00
_cell.angle_gamma   90.00
#
_symmetry.space_group_name_H-M   'P 1'
#
loop_
_entity.id
_entity.type
_entity.pdbx_description
1 polymer ?
#
loop_
_entity_poly.entity_id
_entity_poly.type
_entity_poly.pdbx_seq_one_letter_code
_entity_poly.pdbx_strand_id
1 'polypeptide(L)'
;MHFEKLIGLAGFSFGVWRWWHHRERVLHKRLQEYLAEQDRRLHRARSYVLEAIFRPGRKRQVFADPLFSVRPLRLLLRRRGWDSLLGLGKVESVADRMLNKSLGRIERRLETAFATLAALRKQRASAHILKGAIASARAQSERDPIRRGELDDCALVQFRTALQVLEHGQDVQAKEYEAHQLRKLGHLDDAEAAYAELEEFAASLSDQRDRDLMLARARRCRAEIAQAQAISAYRRQLRNSQASGRANQLMTSPDGALALRAPHGPFREWEAVEQGEMHYLSAFIYRQLEAIVQEPVQLGLAGTAYKRVLMQTPSSRWLIGGATRRLRAAAEAGLQRVKRAQERSEYDLECLLPPLDHPQQPPESVGQRSGDQGVSKAT
;
A
#
# COMPACT_ATOMS: atom_id res chain seq x y z
N MET A 1 -16.05 -9.59 -44.22
CA MET A 1 -16.60 -10.72 -43.41
C MET A 1 -15.91 -11.00 -42.07
N HIS A 2 -14.84 -10.27 -41.65
CA HIS A 2 -14.21 -10.53 -40.33
C HIS A 2 -14.81 -9.73 -39.17
N PHE A 3 -15.55 -8.65 -39.45
CA PHE A 3 -16.08 -7.75 -38.42
C PHE A 3 -17.24 -8.37 -37.61
N GLU A 4 -18.10 -9.16 -38.25
CA GLU A 4 -19.22 -9.85 -37.58
C GLU A 4 -18.75 -10.89 -36.54
N LYS A 5 -17.64 -11.59 -36.83
CA LYS A 5 -17.04 -12.55 -35.89
C LYS A 5 -16.45 -11.88 -34.65
N LEU A 6 -15.90 -10.68 -34.79
CA LEU A 6 -15.37 -9.89 -33.67
C LEU A 6 -16.49 -9.39 -32.75
N ILE A 7 -17.62 -8.95 -33.32
CA ILE A 7 -18.78 -8.52 -32.54
C ILE A 7 -19.37 -9.69 -31.75
N GLY A 8 -19.48 -10.87 -32.37
CA GLY A 8 -19.96 -12.08 -31.68
C GLY A 8 -19.07 -12.50 -30.51
N LEU A 9 -17.75 -12.43 -30.68
CA LEU A 9 -16.79 -12.83 -29.65
C LEU A 9 -16.78 -11.84 -28.47
N ALA A 10 -16.88 -10.54 -28.75
CA ALA A 10 -17.02 -9.50 -27.73
C ALA A 10 -18.33 -9.68 -26.93
N GLY A 11 -19.45 -9.94 -27.61
CA GLY A 11 -20.75 -10.20 -26.96
C GLY A 11 -20.72 -11.43 -26.04
N PHE A 12 -20.10 -12.53 -26.48
CA PHE A 12 -19.94 -13.72 -25.65
C PHE A 12 -19.07 -13.47 -24.41
N SER A 13 -17.93 -12.78 -24.57
CA SER A 13 -17.08 -12.43 -23.43
C SER A 13 -17.80 -11.54 -22.41
N PHE A 14 -18.63 -10.60 -22.87
CA PHE A 14 -19.43 -9.74 -22.00
C PHE A 14 -20.50 -10.52 -21.24
N GLY A 15 -21.16 -11.48 -21.91
CA GLY A 15 -22.13 -12.38 -21.29
C GLY A 15 -21.54 -13.23 -20.17
N VAL A 16 -20.36 -13.84 -20.42
CA VAL A 16 -19.63 -14.63 -19.42
C VAL A 16 -19.21 -13.77 -18.22
N TRP A 17 -18.68 -12.57 -18.48
CA TRP A 17 -18.30 -11.64 -17.41
C TRP A 17 -19.49 -11.23 -16.54
N ARG A 18 -20.63 -10.88 -17.15
CA ARG A 18 -21.84 -10.50 -16.42
C ARG A 18 -22.42 -11.66 -15.61
N TRP A 19 -22.39 -12.88 -16.16
CA TRP A 19 -22.82 -14.10 -15.46
C TRP A 19 -21.94 -14.39 -14.24
N TRP A 20 -20.63 -14.32 -14.39
CA TRP A 20 -19.67 -14.49 -13.28
C TRP A 20 -19.93 -13.48 -12.16
N HIS A 21 -20.05 -12.19 -12.53
CA HIS A 21 -20.28 -11.11 -11.58
C HIS A 21 -21.63 -11.22 -10.85
N HIS A 22 -22.68 -11.71 -11.53
CA HIS A 22 -23.96 -11.99 -10.87
C HIS A 22 -23.85 -13.16 -9.89
N ARG A 23 -23.09 -14.20 -10.27
CA ARG A 23 -22.90 -15.38 -9.44
C ARG A 23 -22.12 -15.08 -8.16
N GLU A 24 -21.09 -14.24 -8.21
CA GLU A 24 -20.35 -13.77 -7.02
C GLU A 24 -21.27 -13.07 -6.01
N ARG A 25 -22.14 -12.16 -6.47
CA ARG A 25 -23.11 -11.47 -5.59
C ARG A 25 -24.09 -12.43 -4.91
N VAL A 26 -24.61 -13.42 -5.65
CA VAL A 26 -25.53 -14.42 -5.10
C VAL A 26 -24.80 -15.36 -4.13
N LEU A 27 -23.53 -15.69 -4.40
CA LEU A 27 -22.76 -16.58 -3.54
C LEU A 27 -22.51 -15.95 -2.17
N HIS A 28 -22.18 -14.65 -2.13
CA HIS A 28 -21.95 -13.94 -0.86
C HIS A 28 -23.23 -13.86 -0.02
N LYS A 29 -24.36 -13.54 -0.66
CA LYS A 29 -25.67 -13.52 0.00
C LYS A 29 -26.04 -14.89 0.56
N ARG A 30 -25.89 -15.95 -0.23
CA ARG A 30 -26.17 -17.33 0.21
C ARG A 30 -25.22 -17.81 1.30
N LEU A 31 -23.95 -17.40 1.26
CA LEU A 31 -22.98 -17.72 2.31
C LEU A 31 -23.39 -17.07 3.64
N GLN A 32 -23.77 -15.78 3.60
CA GLN A 32 -24.27 -15.06 4.78
C GLN A 32 -25.56 -15.68 5.34
N GLU A 33 -26.54 -15.99 4.48
CA GLU A 33 -27.79 -16.64 4.88
C GLU A 33 -27.53 -18.02 5.49
N TYR A 34 -26.60 -18.80 4.93
CA TYR A 34 -26.23 -20.10 5.45
C TYR A 34 -25.54 -20.03 6.81
N LEU A 35 -24.63 -19.07 7.00
CA LEU A 35 -23.95 -18.83 8.28
C LEU A 35 -24.96 -18.39 9.36
N ALA A 36 -25.85 -17.44 9.02
CA ALA A 36 -26.88 -16.97 9.96
C ALA A 36 -27.85 -18.09 10.39
N GLU A 37 -28.22 -18.99 9.48
CA GLU A 37 -29.06 -20.15 9.79
C GLU A 37 -28.34 -21.21 10.64
N GLN A 38 -27.03 -21.43 10.42
CA GLN A 38 -26.20 -22.29 11.26
C GLN A 38 -26.07 -21.74 12.68
N ASP A 39 -25.81 -20.45 12.84
CA ASP A 39 -25.72 -19.79 14.16
C ASP A 39 -27.03 -19.89 14.92
N ARG A 40 -28.18 -19.69 14.26
CA ARG A 40 -29.51 -19.89 14.86
C ARG A 40 -29.71 -21.32 15.36
N ARG A 41 -29.30 -22.34 14.58
CA ARG A 41 -29.39 -23.75 14.98
C ARG A 41 -28.49 -24.07 16.16
N LEU A 42 -27.28 -23.51 16.18
CA LEU A 42 -26.33 -23.67 17.29
C LEU A 42 -26.87 -23.02 18.57
N HIS A 43 -27.43 -21.81 18.46
CA HIS A 43 -28.07 -21.11 19.57
C HIS A 43 -29.26 -21.88 20.14
N ARG A 44 -30.14 -22.43 19.28
CA ARG A 44 -31.27 -23.28 19.70
C ARG A 44 -30.81 -24.57 20.37
N ALA A 45 -29.80 -25.23 19.82
CA ALA A 45 -29.25 -26.44 20.43
C ALA A 45 -28.64 -26.15 21.82
N ARG A 46 -27.92 -25.03 21.95
CA ARG A 46 -27.39 -24.54 23.23
C ARG A 46 -28.51 -24.25 24.23
N SER A 47 -29.57 -23.54 23.83
CA SER A 47 -30.68 -23.21 24.73
C SER A 47 -31.42 -24.45 25.22
N TYR A 48 -31.63 -25.46 24.36
CA TYR A 48 -32.23 -26.74 24.80
C TYR A 48 -31.37 -27.51 25.80
N VAL A 49 -30.04 -27.52 25.60
CA VAL A 49 -29.11 -28.17 26.53
C VAL A 49 -29.09 -27.42 27.87
N LEU A 50 -29.01 -26.09 27.83
CA LEU A 50 -29.05 -25.26 29.04
C LEU A 50 -30.40 -25.35 29.76
N GLU A 51 -31.52 -25.38 29.05
CA GLU A 51 -32.85 -25.52 29.65
C GLU A 51 -33.04 -26.90 30.31
N ALA A 52 -32.50 -27.97 29.71
CA ALA A 52 -32.45 -29.29 30.33
C ALA A 52 -31.56 -29.33 31.59
N ILE A 53 -30.55 -28.46 31.68
CA ILE A 53 -29.66 -28.31 32.85
C ILE A 53 -30.33 -27.47 33.95
N PHE A 54 -30.99 -26.37 33.59
CA PHE A 54 -31.51 -25.39 34.56
C PHE A 54 -32.94 -25.65 35.04
N ARG A 55 -33.72 -26.53 34.38
CA ARG A 55 -35.05 -26.95 34.84
C ARG A 55 -35.11 -28.47 35.06
N PRO A 56 -34.48 -29.00 36.13
CA PRO A 56 -34.75 -30.37 36.53
C PRO A 56 -36.24 -30.49 36.90
N GLY A 57 -36.95 -31.43 36.27
CA GLY A 57 -38.38 -31.61 36.50
C GLY A 57 -38.71 -31.76 37.99
N ARG A 58 -39.89 -31.28 38.41
CA ARG A 58 -40.41 -31.15 39.79
C ARG A 58 -40.46 -32.44 40.67
N LYS A 59 -39.77 -33.53 40.32
CA LYS A 59 -39.68 -34.75 41.13
C LYS A 59 -38.27 -35.35 41.11
N ARG A 60 -37.33 -34.77 41.86
CA ARG A 60 -36.32 -35.50 42.68
C ARG A 60 -35.35 -34.52 43.33
N GLN A 61 -35.50 -34.35 44.64
CA GLN A 61 -34.43 -33.91 45.51
C GLN A 61 -33.52 -35.11 45.77
N VAL A 62 -32.34 -35.15 45.16
CA VAL A 62 -31.12 -35.77 45.73
C VAL A 62 -29.93 -35.02 45.12
N PHE A 63 -29.35 -34.10 45.88
CA PHE A 63 -28.12 -33.35 45.54
C PHE A 63 -26.86 -34.21 45.75
N ALA A 64 -26.81 -35.44 45.22
CA ALA A 64 -25.64 -36.32 45.36
C ALA A 64 -25.09 -36.85 44.03
N ASP A 65 -25.86 -36.78 42.94
CA ASP A 65 -25.33 -37.15 41.63
C ASP A 65 -24.72 -35.91 40.94
N PRO A 66 -23.56 -36.04 40.30
CA PRO A 66 -22.99 -34.96 39.50
C PRO A 66 -24.06 -34.47 38.50
N LEU A 67 -24.09 -33.17 38.25
CA LEU A 67 -25.05 -32.46 37.37
C LEU A 67 -25.31 -33.15 36.01
N PHE A 68 -24.45 -34.08 35.60
CA PHE A 68 -24.63 -35.00 34.49
C PHE A 68 -24.77 -36.45 34.98
N SER A 69 -25.98 -36.89 35.35
CA SER A 69 -26.20 -38.34 35.43
C SER A 69 -26.06 -38.93 34.03
N VAL A 70 -25.25 -39.98 33.92
CA VAL A 70 -24.83 -40.60 32.63
C VAL A 70 -26.02 -41.06 31.78
N ARG A 71 -27.14 -41.44 32.41
CA ARG A 71 -28.34 -41.96 31.73
C ARG A 71 -29.10 -40.91 30.90
N PRO A 72 -29.53 -39.75 31.41
CA PRO A 72 -30.23 -38.74 30.62
C PRO A 72 -29.36 -38.15 29.50
N LEU A 73 -28.05 -37.97 29.72
CA LEU A 73 -27.13 -37.55 28.66
C LEU A 73 -27.07 -38.59 27.54
N ARG A 74 -26.93 -39.88 27.88
CA ARG A 74 -27.00 -40.98 26.88
C ARG A 74 -28.32 -41.00 26.13
N LEU A 75 -29.45 -40.83 26.79
CA LEU A 75 -30.77 -40.78 26.15
C LEU A 75 -30.87 -39.63 25.13
N LEU A 76 -30.36 -38.44 25.48
CA LEU A 76 -30.33 -37.30 24.56
C LEU A 76 -29.40 -37.52 23.37
N LEU A 77 -28.19 -38.04 23.61
CA LEU A 77 -27.22 -38.37 22.56
C LEU A 77 -27.77 -39.44 21.61
N ARG A 78 -28.42 -40.48 22.17
CA ARG A 78 -29.08 -41.55 21.42
C ARG A 78 -30.25 -41.03 20.58
N ARG A 79 -31.09 -40.15 21.14
CA ARG A 79 -32.20 -39.50 20.41
C ARG A 79 -31.73 -38.60 19.26
N ARG A 80 -30.52 -38.05 19.36
CA ARG A 80 -29.88 -37.24 18.31
C ARG A 80 -29.08 -38.07 17.29
N GLY A 81 -29.10 -39.41 17.41
CA GLY A 81 -28.40 -40.32 16.51
C GLY A 81 -26.88 -40.32 16.69
N TRP A 82 -26.38 -39.92 17.87
CA TRP A 82 -24.95 -39.96 18.21
C TRP A 82 -24.54 -41.28 18.85
N ASP A 83 -25.48 -42.21 19.01
CA ASP A 83 -25.16 -43.61 19.30
C ASP A 83 -24.42 -44.20 18.09
N SER A 84 -23.33 -44.92 18.37
CA SER A 84 -22.55 -45.51 17.30
C SER A 84 -23.45 -46.47 16.51
N LEU A 85 -23.54 -46.28 15.19
CA LEU A 85 -24.29 -47.14 14.26
C LEU A 85 -23.92 -48.64 14.37
N LEU A 86 -22.81 -48.98 15.05
CA LEU A 86 -22.28 -50.33 15.18
C LEU A 86 -22.20 -50.84 16.63
N GLY A 87 -22.72 -50.10 17.62
CA GLY A 87 -22.71 -50.50 19.05
C GLY A 87 -21.34 -50.72 19.72
N LEU A 88 -20.21 -50.49 19.03
CA LEU A 88 -18.88 -50.94 19.45
C LEU A 88 -18.10 -49.96 20.36
N GLY A 89 -18.68 -48.85 20.80
CA GLY A 89 -17.99 -47.85 21.64
C GLY A 89 -18.88 -47.16 22.68
N LYS A 90 -18.27 -46.68 23.78
CA LYS A 90 -18.98 -45.87 24.79
C LYS A 90 -19.55 -44.61 24.12
N VAL A 91 -20.84 -44.33 24.31
CA VAL A 91 -21.56 -43.18 23.72
C VAL A 91 -20.84 -41.85 23.98
N GLU A 92 -20.25 -41.69 25.17
CA GLU A 92 -19.42 -40.54 25.56
C GLU A 92 -18.23 -40.35 24.60
N SER A 93 -17.49 -41.41 24.30
CA SER A 93 -16.33 -41.34 23.38
C SER A 93 -16.72 -41.01 21.93
N VAL A 94 -17.93 -41.38 21.50
CA VAL A 94 -18.45 -41.06 20.16
C VAL A 94 -18.89 -39.61 20.10
N ALA A 95 -19.58 -39.11 21.14
CA ALA A 95 -19.96 -37.72 21.28
C ALA A 95 -18.74 -36.80 21.33
N ASP A 96 -17.72 -37.13 22.13
CA ASP A 96 -16.45 -36.39 22.19
C ASP A 96 -15.75 -36.38 20.84
N ARG A 97 -15.68 -37.52 20.15
CA ARG A 97 -15.08 -37.59 18.80
C ARG A 97 -15.86 -36.73 17.80
N MET A 98 -17.19 -36.72 17.85
CA MET A 98 -18.02 -35.88 16.99
C MET A 98 -17.87 -34.39 17.30
N LEU A 99 -17.83 -34.02 18.59
CA LEU A 99 -17.60 -32.65 19.04
C LEU A 99 -16.22 -32.17 18.61
N ASN A 100 -15.16 -32.92 18.87
CA ASN A 100 -13.80 -32.61 18.43
C ASN A 100 -13.71 -32.48 16.91
N LYS A 101 -14.39 -33.36 16.16
CA LYS A 101 -14.47 -33.26 14.69
C LYS A 101 -15.20 -32.00 14.24
N SER A 102 -16.26 -31.59 14.95
CA SER A 102 -17.02 -30.38 14.65
C SER A 102 -16.24 -29.10 14.99
N LEU A 103 -15.56 -29.09 16.14
CA LEU A 103 -14.66 -28.02 16.57
C LEU A 103 -13.53 -27.84 15.54
N GLY A 104 -12.84 -28.92 15.16
CA GLY A 104 -11.79 -28.85 14.13
C GLY A 104 -12.30 -28.39 12.75
N ARG A 105 -13.59 -28.62 12.42
CA ARG A 105 -14.20 -28.04 11.19
C ARG A 105 -14.48 -26.55 11.35
N ILE A 106 -14.93 -26.11 12.53
CA ILE A 106 -15.19 -24.70 12.83
C ILE A 106 -13.87 -23.93 12.83
N GLU A 107 -12.83 -24.45 13.47
CA GLU A 107 -11.48 -23.86 13.50
C GLU A 107 -10.92 -23.64 12.10
N ARG A 108 -10.94 -24.67 11.22
CA ARG A 108 -10.51 -24.51 9.82
C ARG A 108 -11.32 -23.48 9.04
N ARG A 109 -12.62 -23.38 9.30
CA ARG A 109 -13.49 -22.36 8.68
C ARG A 109 -13.14 -20.96 9.18
N LEU A 110 -12.87 -20.80 10.46
CA LEU A 110 -12.40 -19.53 11.04
C LEU A 110 -11.05 -19.13 10.44
N GLU A 111 -10.10 -20.06 10.35
CA GLU A 111 -8.80 -19.82 9.70
C GLU A 111 -8.97 -19.39 8.24
N THR A 112 -9.81 -20.10 7.47
CA THR A 112 -10.13 -19.73 6.08
C THR A 112 -10.79 -18.34 5.99
N ALA A 113 -11.70 -18.02 6.91
CA ALA A 113 -12.39 -16.74 6.96
C ALA A 113 -11.42 -15.60 7.30
N PHE A 114 -10.50 -15.79 8.25
CA PHE A 114 -9.46 -14.81 8.59
C PHE A 114 -8.49 -14.60 7.43
N ALA A 115 -8.04 -15.68 6.77
CA ALA A 115 -7.19 -15.57 5.58
C ALA A 115 -7.90 -14.81 4.43
N THR A 116 -9.19 -15.08 4.23
CA THR A 116 -10.00 -14.37 3.23
C THR A 116 -10.17 -12.89 3.60
N LEU A 117 -10.40 -12.58 4.87
CA LEU A 117 -10.51 -11.21 5.36
C LEU A 117 -9.20 -10.43 5.16
N ALA A 118 -8.05 -11.03 5.49
CA ALA A 118 -6.73 -10.46 5.26
C ALA A 118 -6.49 -10.20 3.76
N ALA A 119 -6.86 -11.14 2.89
CA ALA A 119 -6.76 -10.98 1.44
C ALA A 119 -7.63 -9.82 0.92
N LEU A 120 -8.88 -9.70 1.39
CA LEU A 120 -9.78 -8.60 1.02
C LEU A 120 -9.27 -7.24 1.53
N ARG A 121 -8.66 -7.18 2.73
CA ARG A 121 -8.01 -5.98 3.24
C ARG A 121 -6.85 -5.56 2.34
N LYS A 122 -6.00 -6.50 1.94
CA LYS A 122 -4.90 -6.25 0.99
C LYS A 122 -5.42 -5.71 -0.34
N GLN A 123 -6.43 -6.34 -0.93
CA GLN A 123 -7.06 -5.87 -2.16
C GLN A 123 -7.65 -4.45 -2.01
N ARG A 124 -8.29 -4.16 -0.87
CA ARG A 124 -8.82 -2.83 -0.57
C ARG A 124 -7.70 -1.78 -0.49
N ALA A 125 -6.60 -2.05 0.22
CA ALA A 125 -5.45 -1.16 0.29
C ALA A 125 -4.86 -0.91 -1.11
N SER A 126 -4.61 -1.96 -1.89
CA SER A 126 -4.13 -1.84 -3.27
C SER A 126 -5.09 -1.05 -4.17
N ALA A 127 -6.41 -1.21 -4.01
CA ALA A 127 -7.40 -0.44 -4.76
C ALA A 127 -7.33 1.06 -4.43
N HIS A 128 -7.10 1.43 -3.17
CA HIS A 128 -6.88 2.82 -2.78
C HIS A 128 -5.57 3.37 -3.36
N ILE A 129 -4.46 2.63 -3.29
CA ILE A 129 -3.18 3.03 -3.92
C ILE A 129 -3.37 3.28 -5.42
N LEU A 130 -4.03 2.37 -6.15
CA LEU A 130 -4.29 2.52 -7.59
C LEU A 130 -5.17 3.73 -7.89
N LYS A 131 -6.22 3.97 -7.09
CA LYS A 131 -7.05 5.18 -7.23
C LYS A 131 -6.24 6.45 -7.03
N GLY A 132 -5.35 6.48 -6.03
CA GLY A 132 -4.44 7.60 -5.78
C GLY A 132 -3.48 7.84 -6.95
N ALA A 133 -2.87 6.78 -7.48
CA ALA A 133 -1.99 6.87 -8.64
C ALA A 133 -2.71 7.37 -9.89
N ILE A 134 -3.94 6.90 -10.15
CA ILE A 134 -4.77 7.39 -11.27
C ILE A 134 -5.11 8.87 -11.09
N ALA A 135 -5.48 9.29 -9.88
CA ALA A 135 -5.79 10.69 -9.59
C ALA A 135 -4.55 11.59 -9.81
N SER A 136 -3.38 11.20 -9.31
CA SER A 136 -2.12 11.94 -9.50
C SER A 136 -1.71 12.02 -10.98
N ALA A 137 -1.89 10.93 -11.75
CA ALA A 137 -1.63 10.93 -13.19
C ALA A 137 -2.60 11.82 -13.98
N ARG A 138 -3.88 11.87 -13.58
CA ARG A 138 -4.86 12.79 -14.14
C ARG A 138 -4.49 14.24 -13.83
N ALA A 139 -4.08 14.53 -12.60
CA ALA A 139 -3.62 15.87 -12.21
C ALA A 139 -2.45 16.36 -13.08
N GLN A 140 -1.49 15.48 -13.40
CA GLN A 140 -0.37 15.82 -14.30
C GLN A 140 -0.81 16.19 -15.72
N SER A 141 -1.94 15.66 -16.19
CA SER A 141 -2.48 15.93 -17.53
C SER A 141 -3.46 17.10 -17.55
N GLU A 142 -3.91 17.56 -16.38
CA GLU A 142 -4.94 18.60 -16.24
C GLU A 142 -4.32 19.99 -16.41
N ARG A 143 -4.98 20.84 -17.22
CA ARG A 143 -4.52 22.19 -17.52
C ARG A 143 -5.04 23.21 -16.51
N ASP A 144 -6.26 23.00 -16.02
CA ASP A 144 -6.90 23.86 -15.03
C ASP A 144 -6.22 23.67 -13.65
N PRO A 145 -5.60 24.73 -13.07
CA PRO A 145 -4.90 24.61 -11.79
C PRO A 145 -5.83 24.25 -10.63
N ILE A 146 -7.10 24.67 -10.65
CA ILE A 146 -8.05 24.37 -9.56
C ILE A 146 -8.36 22.88 -9.55
N ARG A 147 -8.77 22.33 -10.70
CA ARG A 147 -9.04 20.89 -10.86
C ARG A 147 -7.79 20.03 -10.62
N ARG A 148 -6.62 20.52 -11.02
CA ARG A 148 -5.34 19.85 -10.72
C ARG A 148 -5.15 19.70 -9.21
N GLY A 149 -5.36 20.76 -8.44
CA GLY A 149 -5.29 20.74 -6.98
C GLY A 149 -6.26 19.72 -6.37
N GLU A 150 -7.53 19.74 -6.79
CA GLU A 150 -8.55 18.79 -6.31
C GLU A 150 -8.17 17.32 -6.58
N LEU A 151 -7.60 17.03 -7.76
CA LEU A 151 -7.13 15.69 -8.10
C LEU A 151 -5.90 15.28 -7.29
N ASP A 152 -5.00 16.23 -7.01
CA ASP A 152 -3.83 16.00 -6.19
C ASP A 152 -4.19 15.75 -4.71
N ASP A 153 -5.17 16.48 -4.18
CA ASP A 153 -5.73 16.23 -2.84
C ASP A 153 -6.45 14.88 -2.78
N CYS A 154 -7.24 14.55 -3.80
CA CYS A 154 -7.88 13.25 -3.93
C CYS A 154 -6.85 12.12 -3.90
N ALA A 155 -5.71 12.28 -4.59
CA ALA A 155 -4.63 11.31 -4.57
C ALA A 155 -4.07 11.09 -3.15
N LEU A 156 -3.79 12.19 -2.43
CA LEU A 156 -3.29 12.15 -1.06
C LEU A 156 -4.25 11.43 -0.11
N VAL A 157 -5.55 11.74 -0.20
CA VAL A 157 -6.59 11.07 0.61
C VAL A 157 -6.62 9.57 0.34
N GLN A 158 -6.49 9.14 -0.91
CA GLN A 158 -6.47 7.71 -1.22
C GLN A 158 -5.24 7.00 -0.66
N PHE A 159 -4.04 7.59 -0.74
CA PHE A 159 -2.83 7.00 -0.16
C PHE A 159 -2.93 6.87 1.36
N ARG A 160 -3.41 7.92 2.05
CA ARG A 160 -3.68 7.88 3.50
C ARG A 160 -4.73 6.84 3.87
N THR A 161 -5.78 6.70 3.07
CA THR A 161 -6.82 5.67 3.30
C THR A 161 -6.25 4.26 3.17
N ALA A 162 -5.27 4.04 2.27
CA ALA A 162 -4.59 2.75 2.15
C ALA A 162 -3.81 2.40 3.44
N LEU A 163 -3.09 3.37 4.02
CA LEU A 163 -2.35 3.22 5.28
C LEU A 163 -3.28 3.00 6.49
N GLN A 164 -4.55 3.43 6.43
CA GLN A 164 -5.52 3.18 7.49
C GLN A 164 -6.13 1.77 7.47
N VAL A 165 -5.87 0.96 6.43
CA VAL A 165 -6.37 -0.41 6.38
C VAL A 165 -5.59 -1.27 7.39
N LEU A 166 -6.31 -2.00 8.26
CA LEU A 166 -5.70 -2.89 9.25
C LEU A 166 -4.70 -3.85 8.59
N GLU A 167 -3.53 -4.03 9.22
CA GLU A 167 -2.35 -4.77 8.73
C GLU A 167 -1.55 -4.09 7.59
N HIS A 168 -2.01 -2.97 7.03
CA HIS A 168 -1.31 -2.20 5.99
C HIS A 168 -0.82 -0.82 6.45
N GLY A 169 -0.81 -0.58 7.77
CA GLY A 169 -0.31 0.68 8.35
C GLY A 169 1.17 0.95 8.07
N GLN A 170 1.93 -0.07 7.70
CA GLN A 170 3.37 0.00 7.38
C GLN A 170 3.64 -0.31 5.90
N ASP A 171 2.67 -0.11 5.01
CA ASP A 171 2.88 -0.32 3.57
C ASP A 171 3.84 0.75 3.01
N VAL A 172 5.06 0.30 2.69
CA VAL A 172 6.16 1.13 2.18
C VAL A 172 5.76 1.88 0.91
N GLN A 173 5.04 1.25 -0.02
CA GLN A 173 4.66 1.88 -1.30
C GLN A 173 3.60 2.96 -1.09
N ALA A 174 2.58 2.67 -0.27
CA ALA A 174 1.57 3.67 0.06
C ALA A 174 2.19 4.89 0.74
N LYS A 175 3.17 4.66 1.63
CA LYS A 175 3.88 5.73 2.34
C LYS A 175 4.79 6.55 1.42
N GLU A 176 5.51 5.91 0.51
CA GLU A 176 6.30 6.59 -0.53
C GLU A 176 5.41 7.49 -1.40
N TYR A 177 4.24 7.01 -1.82
CA TYR A 177 3.29 7.81 -2.59
C TYR A 177 2.68 8.97 -1.79
N GLU A 178 2.35 8.77 -0.51
CA GLU A 178 1.94 9.86 0.38
C GLU A 178 3.01 10.96 0.42
N ALA A 179 4.26 10.59 0.70
CA ALA A 179 5.38 11.53 0.80
C ALA A 179 5.65 12.28 -0.52
N HIS A 180 5.59 11.57 -1.66
CA HIS A 180 5.68 12.21 -2.97
C HIS A 180 4.55 13.19 -3.25
N GLN A 181 3.32 12.84 -2.86
CA GLN A 181 2.16 13.68 -3.11
C GLN A 181 2.19 14.94 -2.23
N LEU A 182 2.57 14.81 -0.95
CA LEU A 182 2.80 15.97 -0.05
C LEU A 182 3.87 16.90 -0.61
N ARG A 183 4.98 16.33 -1.11
CA ARG A 183 6.04 17.10 -1.75
C ARG A 183 5.55 17.85 -2.99
N LYS A 184 4.75 17.19 -3.84
CA LYS A 184 4.17 17.80 -5.05
C LYS A 184 3.22 18.96 -4.72
N LEU A 185 2.45 18.84 -3.63
CA LEU A 185 1.56 19.88 -3.11
C LEU A 185 2.29 21.04 -2.42
N GLY A 186 3.61 20.93 -2.19
CA GLY A 186 4.40 21.96 -1.50
C GLY A 186 4.35 21.89 0.03
N HIS A 187 3.77 20.83 0.60
CA HIS A 187 3.79 20.56 2.04
C HIS A 187 5.13 19.95 2.44
N LEU A 188 6.19 20.76 2.41
CA LEU A 188 7.58 20.27 2.52
C LEU A 188 7.89 19.64 3.89
N ASP A 189 7.37 20.23 4.97
CA ASP A 189 7.62 19.74 6.32
C ASP A 189 6.89 18.40 6.55
N ASP A 190 5.63 18.29 6.12
CA ASP A 190 4.87 17.03 6.16
C ASP A 190 5.50 15.95 5.26
N ALA A 191 5.99 16.34 4.07
CA ALA A 191 6.67 15.42 3.17
C ALA A 191 7.98 14.92 3.79
N GLU A 192 8.75 15.80 4.44
CA GLU A 192 9.98 15.43 5.15
C GLU A 192 9.68 14.43 6.28
N ALA A 193 8.65 14.67 7.08
CA ALA A 193 8.21 13.74 8.12
C ALA A 193 7.77 12.40 7.52
N ALA A 194 7.00 12.41 6.43
CA ALA A 194 6.53 11.20 5.77
C ALA A 194 7.68 10.36 5.17
N TYR A 195 8.74 10.99 4.64
CA TYR A 195 9.94 10.28 4.20
C TYR A 195 10.77 9.73 5.37
N ALA A 196 10.80 10.41 6.51
CA ALA A 196 11.47 9.88 7.70
C ALA A 196 10.75 8.61 8.20
N GLU A 197 9.42 8.62 8.26
CA GLU A 197 8.61 7.44 8.60
C GLU A 197 8.75 6.33 7.53
N LEU A 198 8.90 6.67 6.24
CA LEU A 198 9.21 5.70 5.19
C LEU A 198 10.54 4.98 5.44
N GLU A 199 11.56 5.66 5.98
CA GLU A 199 12.82 5.01 6.35
C GLU A 199 12.61 3.97 7.47
N GLU A 200 11.73 4.24 8.43
CA GLU A 200 11.36 3.29 9.47
C GLU A 200 10.60 2.08 8.89
N PHE A 201 9.68 2.30 7.95
CA PHE A 201 8.95 1.21 7.29
C PHE A 201 9.89 0.35 6.44
N ALA A 202 10.80 0.98 5.70
CA ALA A 202 11.78 0.29 4.88
C ALA A 202 12.71 -0.60 5.72
N ALA A 203 13.02 -0.23 6.97
CA ALA A 203 13.81 -1.06 7.88
C ALA A 203 13.19 -2.44 8.16
N SER A 204 11.86 -2.58 8.01
CA SER A 204 11.14 -3.85 8.16
C SER A 204 11.17 -4.76 6.93
N LEU A 205 11.67 -4.27 5.79
CA LEU A 205 11.76 -5.07 4.56
C LEU A 205 12.78 -6.21 4.73
N SER A 206 12.34 -7.42 4.36
CA SER A 206 13.15 -8.64 4.47
C SER A 206 14.27 -8.69 3.44
N ASP A 207 14.03 -8.21 2.22
CA ASP A 207 15.07 -8.12 1.19
C ASP A 207 15.98 -6.91 1.41
N GLN A 208 17.29 -7.17 1.49
CA GLN A 208 18.29 -6.13 1.73
C GLN A 208 18.39 -5.16 0.56
N ARG A 209 18.32 -5.64 -0.67
CA ARG A 209 18.42 -4.78 -1.85
C ARG A 209 17.23 -3.82 -1.91
N ASP A 210 16.01 -4.33 -1.79
CA ASP A 210 14.80 -3.49 -1.79
C ASP A 210 14.82 -2.46 -0.65
N ARG A 211 15.27 -2.86 0.54
CA ARG A 211 15.45 -1.95 1.69
C ARG A 211 16.42 -0.82 1.38
N ASP A 212 17.64 -1.13 0.92
CA ASP A 212 18.67 -0.13 0.68
C ASP A 212 18.28 0.82 -0.46
N LEU A 213 17.65 0.31 -1.53
CA LEU A 213 17.16 1.13 -2.63
C LEU A 213 16.02 2.06 -2.19
N MET A 214 15.10 1.60 -1.34
CA MET A 214 14.03 2.42 -0.78
C MET A 214 14.58 3.52 0.14
N LEU A 215 15.50 3.17 1.05
CA LEU A 215 16.18 4.12 1.92
C LEU A 215 16.94 5.19 1.11
N ALA A 216 17.64 4.78 0.05
CA ALA A 216 18.35 5.70 -0.81
C ALA A 216 17.41 6.70 -1.50
N ARG A 217 16.26 6.24 -1.99
CA ARG A 217 15.27 7.11 -2.62
C ARG A 217 14.64 8.08 -1.62
N ALA A 218 14.28 7.61 -0.43
CA ALA A 218 13.77 8.45 0.65
C ALA A 218 14.77 9.56 1.01
N ARG A 219 16.05 9.19 1.20
CA ARG A 219 17.13 10.14 1.53
C ARG A 219 17.40 11.14 0.42
N ARG A 220 17.34 10.73 -0.85
CA ARG A 220 17.37 11.64 -2.00
C ARG A 220 16.24 12.66 -1.92
N CYS A 221 15.00 12.21 -1.74
CA CYS A 221 13.85 13.11 -1.66
C CYS A 221 13.94 14.09 -0.48
N ARG A 222 14.45 13.65 0.68
CA ARG A 222 14.73 14.52 1.82
C ARG A 222 15.84 15.53 1.52
N ALA A 223 16.88 15.15 0.77
CA ALA A 223 17.91 16.07 0.31
C ALA A 223 17.36 17.13 -0.64
N GLU A 224 16.44 16.76 -1.55
CA GLU A 224 15.72 17.69 -2.43
C GLU A 224 14.88 18.69 -1.60
N ILE A 225 14.16 18.23 -0.58
CA ILE A 225 13.40 19.09 0.33
C ILE A 225 14.32 20.06 1.10
N ALA A 226 15.42 19.56 1.66
CA ALA A 226 16.39 20.39 2.35
C ALA A 226 16.99 21.48 1.43
N GLN A 227 17.26 21.16 0.16
CA GLN A 227 17.69 22.15 -0.82
C GLN A 227 16.60 23.18 -1.17
N ALA A 228 15.34 22.76 -1.26
CA ALA A 228 14.23 23.68 -1.48
C ALA A 228 14.07 24.68 -0.33
N GLN A 229 14.20 24.20 0.91
CA GLN A 229 14.23 25.04 2.10
C GLN A 229 15.45 25.99 2.10
N ALA A 230 16.64 25.49 1.73
CA ALA A 230 17.86 26.29 1.60
C ALA A 230 17.69 27.49 0.66
N ILE A 231 17.13 27.25 -0.53
CA ILE A 231 16.93 28.27 -1.57
C ILE A 231 15.86 29.27 -1.14
N SER A 232 14.81 28.80 -0.47
CA SER A 232 13.77 29.66 0.09
C SER A 232 14.32 30.59 1.18
N ALA A 233 15.23 30.09 2.03
CA ALA A 233 15.94 30.88 3.02
C ALA A 233 16.94 31.87 2.39
N TYR A 234 17.64 31.47 1.34
CA TYR A 234 18.55 32.36 0.60
C TYR A 234 17.84 33.56 -0.01
N ARG A 235 16.63 33.37 -0.58
CA ARG A 235 15.78 34.48 -1.07
C ARG A 235 15.44 35.48 0.04
N ARG A 236 15.47 35.05 1.31
CA ARG A 236 15.29 35.89 2.51
C ARG A 236 16.63 36.42 3.08
N GLN A 237 17.71 36.39 2.30
CA GLN A 237 19.06 36.87 2.64
C GLN A 237 19.79 36.10 3.76
N LEU A 238 19.37 34.87 4.08
CA LEU A 238 20.13 33.99 4.98
C LEU A 238 21.25 33.29 4.19
N ARG A 239 22.42 33.93 4.08
CA ARG A 239 23.63 33.32 3.47
C ARG A 239 24.14 32.19 4.38
N ASN A 240 24.38 31.02 3.79
CA ASN A 240 24.82 29.77 4.43
C ASN A 240 23.71 29.04 5.20
N SER A 241 22.81 28.41 4.45
CA SER A 241 21.81 27.54 5.08
C SER A 241 22.47 26.23 5.54
N GLN A 242 22.34 25.91 6.82
CA GLN A 242 22.63 24.57 7.35
C GLN A 242 21.90 23.46 6.56
N ALA A 243 20.82 23.80 5.87
CA ALA A 243 20.04 22.92 5.02
C ALA A 243 20.83 22.38 3.82
N SER A 244 21.73 23.16 3.20
CA SER A 244 22.60 22.63 2.14
C SER A 244 23.60 21.60 2.66
N GLY A 245 24.13 21.81 3.87
CA GLY A 245 24.98 20.84 4.57
C GLY A 245 24.23 19.55 4.89
N ARG A 246 22.98 19.65 5.39
CA ARG A 246 22.09 18.51 5.65
C ARG A 246 21.79 17.72 4.37
N ALA A 247 21.48 18.40 3.26
CA ALA A 247 21.26 17.76 1.97
C ALA A 247 22.51 16.99 1.51
N ASN A 248 23.70 17.56 1.68
CA ASN A 248 24.95 16.88 1.35
C ASN A 248 25.17 15.63 2.21
N GLN A 249 24.88 15.70 3.52
CA GLN A 249 24.95 14.55 4.43
C GLN A 249 24.00 13.43 4.00
N LEU A 250 22.74 13.76 3.67
CA LEU A 250 21.75 12.78 3.19
C LEU A 250 22.16 12.09 1.90
N MET A 251 22.94 12.75 1.04
CA MET A 251 23.39 12.19 -0.23
C MET A 251 24.70 11.40 -0.13
N THR A 252 25.67 11.89 0.65
CA THR A 252 27.10 11.50 0.53
C THR A 252 27.70 10.88 1.79
N SER A 253 26.99 10.89 2.92
CA SER A 253 27.45 10.19 4.13
C SER A 253 27.64 8.68 3.88
N PRO A 254 28.30 7.93 4.79
CA PRO A 254 28.41 6.47 4.66
C PRO A 254 27.06 5.75 4.55
N ASP A 255 26.03 6.34 5.15
CA ASP A 255 24.64 5.88 5.03
C ASP A 255 23.85 6.72 4.01
N GLY A 256 24.49 7.59 3.24
CA GLY A 256 23.84 8.48 2.29
C GLY A 256 23.20 7.73 1.12
N ALA A 257 22.32 8.41 0.39
CA ALA A 257 21.61 7.83 -0.75
C ALA A 257 22.55 7.19 -1.80
N LEU A 258 23.69 7.82 -2.09
CA LEU A 258 24.66 7.27 -3.05
C LEU A 258 25.40 6.04 -2.49
N ALA A 259 25.74 6.05 -1.21
CA ALA A 259 26.45 4.94 -0.56
C ALA A 259 25.57 3.70 -0.43
N LEU A 260 24.29 3.87 -0.07
CA LEU A 260 23.31 2.79 -0.01
C LEU A 260 23.10 2.10 -1.36
N ARG A 261 23.16 2.84 -2.47
CA ARG A 261 22.97 2.27 -3.81
C ARG A 261 24.21 1.58 -4.35
N ALA A 262 25.40 2.09 -4.04
CA ALA A 262 26.65 1.66 -4.66
C ALA A 262 26.86 0.12 -4.74
N PRO A 263 26.52 -0.69 -3.72
CA PRO A 263 26.66 -2.15 -3.76
C PRO A 263 25.74 -2.86 -4.75
N HIS A 264 24.63 -2.24 -5.16
CA HIS A 264 23.54 -2.90 -5.90
C HIS A 264 23.64 -2.73 -7.42
N GLY A 265 24.77 -2.18 -7.91
CA GLY A 265 25.06 -2.10 -9.34
C GLY A 265 25.34 -3.47 -9.97
N PRO A 266 25.19 -3.61 -11.31
CA PRO A 266 24.81 -2.58 -12.27
C PRO A 266 23.30 -2.33 -12.32
N PHE A 267 22.91 -1.05 -12.30
CA PHE A 267 21.52 -0.62 -12.42
C PHE A 267 20.98 -0.78 -13.85
N ARG A 268 19.70 -1.12 -13.97
CA ARG A 268 18.99 -1.24 -15.25
C ARG A 268 17.80 -0.29 -15.31
N GLU A 269 17.43 0.11 -16.52
CA GLU A 269 16.21 0.87 -16.79
C GLU A 269 16.06 2.12 -15.88
N TRP A 270 14.95 2.22 -15.15
CA TRP A 270 14.63 3.34 -14.28
C TRP A 270 15.59 3.49 -13.09
N GLU A 271 16.18 2.40 -12.60
CA GLU A 271 17.19 2.47 -11.53
C GLU A 271 18.42 3.26 -11.98
N ALA A 272 18.79 3.15 -13.25
CA ALA A 272 19.94 3.85 -13.82
C ALA A 272 19.62 5.34 -14.11
N VAL A 273 18.37 5.66 -14.47
CA VAL A 273 17.90 7.06 -14.54
C VAL A 273 17.94 7.70 -13.16
N GLU A 274 17.41 7.01 -12.15
CA GLU A 274 17.42 7.46 -10.76
C GLU A 274 18.86 7.67 -10.24
N GLN A 275 19.79 6.78 -10.58
CA GLN A 275 21.22 6.98 -10.27
C GLN A 275 21.76 8.27 -10.90
N GLY A 276 21.38 8.56 -12.15
CA GLY A 276 21.73 9.80 -12.83
C GLY A 276 21.13 11.03 -12.14
N GLU A 277 19.90 10.94 -11.65
CA GLU A 277 19.23 12.02 -10.89
C GLU A 277 19.92 12.27 -9.56
N MET A 278 20.32 11.22 -8.84
CA MET A 278 21.06 11.36 -7.57
C MET A 278 22.41 12.05 -7.75
N HIS A 279 23.19 11.68 -8.76
CA HIS A 279 24.44 12.36 -9.06
C HIS A 279 24.22 13.80 -9.52
N TYR A 280 23.19 14.07 -10.31
CA TYR A 280 22.86 15.43 -10.75
C TYR A 280 22.45 16.33 -9.57
N LEU A 281 21.65 15.82 -8.63
CA LEU A 281 21.33 16.51 -7.38
C LEU A 281 22.57 16.73 -6.52
N SER A 282 23.44 15.74 -6.39
CA SER A 282 24.70 15.88 -5.63
C SER A 282 25.60 16.96 -6.22
N ALA A 283 25.72 17.04 -7.56
CA ALA A 283 26.43 18.12 -8.22
C ALA A 283 25.86 19.50 -7.87
N PHE A 284 24.53 19.64 -7.90
CA PHE A 284 23.86 20.88 -7.52
C PHE A 284 24.14 21.26 -6.05
N ILE A 285 24.10 20.29 -5.13
CA ILE A 285 24.42 20.52 -3.72
C ILE A 285 25.88 21.00 -3.57
N TYR A 286 26.82 20.36 -4.25
CA TYR A 286 28.23 20.79 -4.23
C TYR A 286 28.43 22.19 -4.80
N ARG A 287 27.69 22.55 -5.86
CA ARG A 287 27.68 23.92 -6.39
C ARG A 287 27.24 24.94 -5.34
N GLN A 288 26.17 24.65 -4.60
CA GLN A 288 25.67 25.53 -3.53
C GLN A 288 26.62 25.62 -2.34
N LEU A 289 27.46 24.61 -2.13
CA LEU A 289 28.50 24.57 -1.09
C LEU A 289 29.86 25.08 -1.58
N GLU A 290 29.94 25.63 -2.80
CA GLU A 290 31.18 26.10 -3.44
C GLU A 290 32.29 25.02 -3.52
N ALA A 291 31.90 23.75 -3.59
CA ALA A 291 32.80 22.60 -3.70
C ALA A 291 33.17 22.33 -5.17
N ILE A 292 34.03 23.21 -5.72
CA ILE A 292 34.36 23.31 -7.16
C ILE A 292 34.92 22.00 -7.74
N VAL A 293 35.61 21.18 -6.94
CA VAL A 293 36.25 19.94 -7.42
C VAL A 293 35.22 18.82 -7.60
N GLN A 294 34.25 18.72 -6.70
CA GLN A 294 33.30 17.60 -6.64
C GLN A 294 32.13 17.78 -7.61
N GLU A 295 31.69 19.01 -7.85
CA GLU A 295 30.63 19.34 -8.82
C GLU A 295 30.84 18.68 -10.20
N PRO A 296 31.94 18.91 -10.94
CA PRO A 296 32.13 18.35 -12.27
C PRO A 296 32.25 16.83 -12.27
N VAL A 297 32.79 16.24 -11.19
CA VAL A 297 32.86 14.78 -11.02
C VAL A 297 31.46 14.18 -10.97
N GLN A 298 30.58 14.76 -10.14
CA GLN A 298 29.19 14.30 -10.03
C GLN A 298 28.40 14.50 -11.34
N LEU A 299 28.60 15.62 -12.05
CA LEU A 299 28.01 15.82 -13.38
C LEU A 299 28.48 14.77 -14.39
N GLY A 300 29.77 14.41 -14.36
CA GLY A 300 30.33 13.33 -15.19
C GLY A 300 29.71 11.96 -14.90
N LEU A 301 29.51 11.63 -13.62
CA LEU A 301 28.84 10.40 -13.19
C LEU A 301 27.37 10.38 -13.61
N ALA A 302 26.65 11.48 -13.43
CA ALA A 302 25.26 11.63 -13.88
C ALA A 302 25.14 11.42 -15.40
N GLY A 303 25.99 12.10 -16.19
CA GLY A 303 26.02 11.96 -17.64
C GLY A 303 26.33 10.53 -18.10
N THR A 304 27.23 9.83 -17.39
CA THR A 304 27.57 8.42 -17.67
C THR A 304 26.38 7.50 -17.41
N ALA A 305 25.64 7.71 -16.31
CA ALA A 305 24.43 6.93 -15.99
C ALA A 305 23.35 7.09 -17.07
N TYR A 306 23.03 8.33 -17.48
CA TYR A 306 22.04 8.56 -18.55
C TYR A 306 22.48 7.99 -19.90
N LYS A 307 23.75 8.15 -20.29
CA LYS A 307 24.28 7.55 -21.54
C LYS A 307 24.15 6.02 -21.53
N ARG A 308 24.39 5.37 -20.39
CA ARG A 308 24.21 3.91 -20.25
C ARG A 308 22.77 3.48 -20.55
N VAL A 309 21.77 4.20 -20.03
CA VAL A 309 20.36 3.92 -20.34
C VAL A 309 20.09 4.04 -21.84
N LEU A 310 20.63 5.08 -22.50
CA LEU A 310 20.44 5.29 -23.93
C LEU A 310 21.14 4.26 -24.81
N MET A 311 22.25 3.69 -24.37
CA MET A 311 22.95 2.58 -25.06
C MET A 311 22.22 1.24 -24.90
N GLN A 312 21.64 0.99 -23.73
CA GLN A 312 20.88 -0.24 -23.45
C GLN A 312 19.47 -0.20 -24.08
N THR A 313 18.95 0.99 -24.35
CA THR A 313 17.60 1.16 -24.88
C THR A 313 17.63 1.27 -26.41
N PRO A 314 16.96 0.37 -27.16
CA PRO A 314 16.96 0.44 -28.62
C PRO A 314 16.41 1.79 -29.13
N SER A 315 16.94 2.27 -30.25
CA SER A 315 16.54 3.55 -30.88
C SER A 315 15.43 3.38 -31.93
N SER A 316 15.16 2.15 -32.39
CA SER A 316 14.21 1.88 -33.48
C SER A 316 12.75 2.12 -33.07
N ARG A 317 12.12 3.17 -33.60
CA ARG A 317 10.73 3.58 -33.27
C ARG A 317 9.69 2.46 -33.43
N TRP A 318 9.93 1.50 -34.33
CA TRP A 318 9.01 0.41 -34.66
C TRP A 318 8.94 -0.71 -33.62
N LEU A 319 9.96 -0.86 -32.78
CA LEU A 319 10.06 -1.95 -31.80
C LEU A 319 9.84 -1.49 -30.35
N ILE A 320 9.62 -0.19 -30.12
CA ILE A 320 9.67 0.40 -28.78
C ILE A 320 8.25 0.62 -28.24
N GLY A 321 7.90 -0.15 -27.21
CA GLY A 321 6.70 0.06 -26.39
C GLY A 321 6.72 1.39 -25.63
N GLY A 322 5.55 1.85 -25.16
CA GLY A 322 5.41 3.15 -24.52
C GLY A 322 6.33 3.37 -23.30
N ALA A 323 6.56 2.34 -22.48
CA ALA A 323 7.43 2.42 -21.31
C ALA A 323 8.89 2.72 -21.70
N THR A 324 9.41 2.03 -22.71
CA THR A 324 10.76 2.21 -23.21
C THR A 324 10.96 3.60 -23.86
N ARG A 325 9.94 4.14 -24.53
CA ARG A 325 9.98 5.54 -25.04
C ARG A 325 10.09 6.54 -23.89
N ARG A 326 9.34 6.35 -22.81
CA ARG A 326 9.39 7.22 -21.62
C ARG A 326 10.74 7.14 -20.91
N LEU A 327 11.27 5.94 -20.73
CA LEU A 327 12.60 5.73 -20.16
C LEU A 327 13.68 6.46 -20.97
N ARG A 328 13.65 6.31 -22.31
CA ARG A 328 14.58 6.98 -23.21
C ARG A 328 14.45 8.50 -23.13
N ALA A 329 13.21 9.02 -23.16
CA ALA A 329 12.94 10.46 -23.06
C ALA A 329 13.45 11.03 -21.72
N ALA A 330 13.28 10.30 -20.61
CA ALA A 330 13.79 10.70 -19.31
C ALA A 330 15.33 10.77 -19.29
N ALA A 331 16.00 9.77 -19.87
CA ALA A 331 17.46 9.75 -19.97
C ALA A 331 18.00 10.85 -20.91
N GLU A 332 17.33 11.12 -22.03
CA GLU A 332 17.67 12.24 -22.94
C GLU A 332 17.51 13.59 -22.22
N ALA A 333 16.39 13.80 -21.51
CA ALA A 333 16.16 15.01 -20.72
C ALA A 333 17.22 15.19 -19.61
N GLY A 334 17.56 14.11 -18.90
CA GLY A 334 18.63 14.09 -17.90
C GLY A 334 19.99 14.48 -18.47
N LEU A 335 20.34 13.93 -19.64
CA LEU A 335 21.59 14.28 -20.32
C LEU A 335 21.64 15.75 -20.77
N GLN A 336 20.51 16.30 -21.23
CA GLN A 336 20.41 17.72 -21.59
C GLN A 336 20.55 18.63 -20.36
N ARG A 337 20.02 18.23 -19.20
CA ARG A 337 20.24 18.94 -17.93
C ARG A 337 21.73 18.95 -17.55
N VAL A 338 22.39 17.81 -17.63
CA VAL A 338 23.84 17.72 -17.35
C VAL A 338 24.64 18.64 -18.26
N LYS A 339 24.35 18.66 -19.57
CA LYS A 339 25.04 19.56 -20.52
C LYS A 339 24.83 21.03 -20.19
N ARG A 340 23.58 21.45 -19.92
CA ARG A 340 23.27 22.83 -19.52
C ARG A 340 24.05 23.25 -18.26
N ALA A 341 24.10 22.37 -17.26
CA ALA A 341 24.88 22.61 -16.03
C ALA A 341 26.38 22.70 -16.32
N GLN A 342 26.94 21.82 -17.15
CA GLN A 342 28.37 21.83 -17.49
C GLN A 342 28.80 23.05 -18.31
N GLU A 343 28.00 23.44 -19.32
CA GLU A 343 28.37 24.49 -20.27
C GLU A 343 28.07 25.89 -19.74
N ARG A 344 26.97 26.05 -18.98
CA ARG A 344 26.44 27.35 -18.58
C ARG A 344 26.34 27.54 -17.08
N SER A 345 26.68 26.53 -16.28
CA SER A 345 26.37 26.51 -14.84
C SER A 345 24.87 26.69 -14.54
N GLU A 346 24.00 26.35 -15.49
CA GLU A 346 22.54 26.48 -15.38
C GLU A 346 21.92 25.16 -14.91
N TYR A 347 21.46 25.13 -13.66
CA TYR A 347 20.74 23.99 -13.09
C TYR A 347 19.23 24.14 -13.27
N ASP A 348 18.60 23.05 -13.71
CA ASP A 348 17.15 22.93 -13.85
C ASP A 348 16.46 22.83 -12.47
N LEU A 349 16.10 23.97 -11.89
CA LEU A 349 15.51 24.05 -10.55
C LEU A 349 14.10 23.44 -10.47
N GLU A 350 13.33 23.47 -11.55
CA GLU A 350 11.99 22.83 -11.60
C GLU A 350 12.08 21.31 -11.47
N CYS A 351 13.17 20.72 -11.99
CA CYS A 351 13.43 19.29 -11.84
C CYS A 351 13.97 18.93 -10.45
N LEU A 352 14.69 19.84 -9.80
CA LEU A 352 15.41 19.58 -8.54
C LEU A 352 14.57 19.89 -7.30
N LEU A 353 13.61 20.81 -7.42
CA LEU A 353 12.88 21.36 -6.29
C LEU A 353 11.39 21.19 -6.49
N PRO A 354 10.65 20.89 -5.41
CA PRO A 354 9.20 20.97 -5.41
C PRO A 354 8.72 22.39 -5.77
N PRO A 355 7.49 22.54 -6.28
CA PRO A 355 6.92 23.85 -6.58
C PRO A 355 6.92 24.71 -5.30
N LEU A 356 7.59 25.86 -5.35
CA LEU A 356 7.69 26.77 -4.20
C LEU A 356 6.48 27.73 -4.09
N ASP A 357 5.70 27.88 -5.17
CA ASP A 357 4.70 28.93 -5.30
C ASP A 357 3.27 28.49 -4.92
N HIS A 358 3.10 27.26 -4.40
CA HIS A 358 1.78 26.81 -3.92
C HIS A 358 1.54 27.28 -2.48
N PRO A 359 0.48 28.07 -2.22
CA PRO A 359 0.16 28.51 -0.88
C PRO A 359 -0.12 27.30 0.02
N GLN A 360 0.59 27.23 1.14
CA GLN A 360 0.45 26.19 2.16
C GLN A 360 -0.87 26.36 2.91
N GLN A 361 -1.99 25.92 2.33
CA GLN A 361 -3.18 25.65 3.14
C GLN A 361 -3.03 24.23 3.70
N PRO A 362 -2.95 24.05 5.03
CA PRO A 362 -2.78 22.73 5.60
C PRO A 362 -3.97 21.86 5.17
N PRO A 363 -3.73 20.63 4.66
CA PRO A 363 -4.80 19.77 4.24
C PRO A 363 -5.70 19.48 5.45
N GLU A 364 -7.01 19.68 5.31
CA GLU A 364 -7.98 19.35 6.37
C GLU A 364 -7.72 17.91 6.82
N SER A 365 -7.41 17.74 8.12
CA SER A 365 -7.11 16.41 8.66
C SER A 365 -8.31 15.49 8.42
N VAL A 366 -8.05 14.35 7.77
CA VAL A 366 -9.09 13.36 7.37
C VAL A 366 -9.84 12.76 8.58
N GLY A 367 -9.45 13.10 9.82
CA GLY A 367 -10.04 12.59 11.06
C GLY A 367 -11.25 13.34 11.62
N GLN A 368 -11.61 14.54 11.14
CA GLN A 368 -12.64 15.36 11.83
C GLN A 368 -14.07 15.28 11.26
N ARG A 369 -14.32 14.59 10.15
CA ARG A 369 -15.68 14.53 9.53
C ARG A 369 -16.50 13.25 9.78
N SER A 370 -16.01 12.29 10.55
CA SER A 370 -16.80 11.08 10.90
C SER A 370 -17.21 11.09 12.37
N GLY A 371 -18.32 11.77 12.70
CA GLY A 371 -18.82 11.75 14.07
C GLY A 371 -20.27 12.12 14.32
N ASP A 372 -21.00 12.76 13.40
CA ASP A 372 -22.32 13.33 13.77
C ASP A 372 -23.42 13.23 12.71
N GLN A 373 -23.41 12.18 11.89
CA GLN A 373 -24.64 11.79 11.18
C GLN A 373 -25.50 10.94 12.11
N GLY A 374 -26.38 11.65 12.82
CA GLY A 374 -27.37 11.10 13.73
C GLY A 374 -28.17 9.95 13.12
N VAL A 375 -28.14 8.82 13.81
CA VAL A 375 -29.15 7.77 13.66
C VAL A 375 -30.46 8.36 14.18
N SER A 376 -31.33 8.78 13.27
CA SER A 376 -32.69 9.17 13.59
C SER A 376 -33.40 7.99 14.28
N LYS A 377 -33.65 8.12 15.57
CA LYS A 377 -34.53 7.19 16.30
C LYS A 377 -35.93 7.36 15.73
N ALA A 378 -36.43 6.34 15.06
CA ALA A 378 -37.86 6.19 14.81
C ALA A 378 -38.53 5.86 16.15
N THR A 379 -39.29 6.81 16.67
CA THR A 379 -40.35 6.59 17.67
C THR A 379 -41.57 5.98 17.05
#